data_AF-A0A9D7ZR70-F1
#
_entry.id   AF-A0A9D7ZR70-F1
#
_cell.length_a   1.000
_cell.length_b   1.000
_cell.length_c   1.000
_cell.angle_alpha   90.00
_cell.angle_beta   90.00
_cell.angle_gamma   90.00
#
_symmetry.space_group_name_H-M   'P 1'
#
loop_
_entity.id
_entity.type
_entity.pdbx_description
1 polymer ?
#
loop_
_entity_poly.entity_id
_entity_poly.type
_entity_poly.pdbx_seq_one_letter_code
_entity_poly.pdbx_strand_id
1 'polypeptide(L)'
;MLQTLQRAGFIVGQRSMDRTPEPYEWLKAALYDQRVSIPDHETLRTELISLEVDSKTEKVDHPPTGSKDLADALAGVVYGLSMRRDVWTQHRVTPGKFIRTQLRAS
;
A
#
# COMPACT_ATOMS: atom_id res chain seq x y z
N MET A 1 -3.73 2.57 -20.71
CA MET A 1 -4.87 2.97 -19.83
C MET A 1 -4.71 4.36 -19.20
N LEU A 2 -3.50 4.76 -18.75
CA LEU A 2 -3.30 6.05 -18.05
C LEU A 2 -3.78 7.29 -18.84
N GLN A 3 -3.49 7.35 -20.14
CA GLN A 3 -3.87 8.47 -21.02
C GLN A 3 -5.39 8.62 -21.18
N THR A 4 -6.14 7.52 -21.14
CA THR A 4 -7.61 7.52 -21.24
C THR A 4 -8.24 8.07 -19.96
N LEU A 5 -7.70 7.69 -18.80
CA LEU A 5 -8.17 8.16 -17.49
C LEU A 5 -7.87 9.64 -17.26
N GLN A 6 -6.72 10.15 -17.75
CA GLN A 6 -6.44 11.59 -17.75
C GLN A 6 -7.45 12.37 -18.58
N ARG A 7 -7.78 11.87 -19.78
CA ARG A 7 -8.79 12.51 -20.65
C ARG A 7 -10.19 12.49 -20.06
N ALA A 8 -10.49 11.53 -19.21
CA ALA A 8 -11.75 11.45 -18.47
C ALA A 8 -11.77 12.32 -17.19
N GLY A 9 -10.71 13.10 -16.91
CA GLY A 9 -10.67 14.05 -15.80
C GLY A 9 -10.31 13.43 -14.44
N PHE A 10 -9.87 12.18 -14.40
CA PHE A 10 -9.44 11.55 -13.15
C PHE A 10 -8.04 12.00 -12.75
N ILE A 11 -7.82 12.18 -11.45
CA ILE A 11 -6.49 12.44 -10.89
C ILE A 11 -5.69 11.13 -10.94
N VAL A 12 -4.85 10.99 -11.95
CA VAL A 12 -3.96 9.83 -12.12
C VAL A 12 -2.50 10.21 -11.96
N GLY A 13 -1.78 9.40 -11.21
CA GLY A 13 -0.33 9.47 -11.05
C GLY A 13 0.27 8.10 -11.31
N GLN A 14 1.43 8.04 -11.97
CA GLN A 14 2.13 6.79 -12.19
C GLN A 14 2.99 6.48 -10.97
N ARG A 15 2.72 5.37 -10.30
CA ARG A 15 3.57 4.85 -9.22
C ARG A 15 3.82 3.37 -9.49
N SER A 16 5.08 3.03 -9.71
CA SER A 16 5.50 1.66 -9.98
C SER A 16 5.79 0.95 -8.67
N MET A 17 5.21 -0.23 -8.48
CA MET A 17 5.44 -1.08 -7.30
C MET A 17 6.70 -1.95 -7.44
N ASP A 18 7.21 -2.15 -8.66
CA ASP A 18 8.41 -2.96 -8.94
C ASP A 18 9.75 -2.24 -8.74
N ARG A 19 9.71 -0.93 -8.44
CA ARG A 19 10.92 -0.09 -8.35
C ARG A 19 11.55 -0.10 -6.96
N THR A 20 10.74 -0.20 -5.91
CA THR A 20 11.22 -0.22 -4.52
C THR A 20 10.36 -1.19 -3.71
N PRO A 21 10.94 -1.89 -2.71
CA PRO A 21 10.18 -2.77 -1.81
C PRO A 21 9.29 -2.00 -0.81
N GLU A 22 9.49 -0.67 -0.71
CA GLU A 22 8.80 0.21 0.23
C GLU A 22 7.27 0.05 0.26
N PRO A 23 6.53 -0.05 -0.87
CA PRO A 23 5.08 -0.19 -0.83
C PRO A 23 4.62 -1.45 -0.10
N TYR A 24 5.38 -2.54 -0.24
CA TYR A 24 5.13 -3.81 0.43
C TYR A 24 5.47 -3.75 1.92
N GLU A 25 6.57 -3.10 2.28
CA GLU A 25 6.93 -2.86 3.68
C GLU A 25 5.87 -2.00 4.39
N TRP A 26 5.36 -0.97 3.71
CA TRP A 26 4.27 -0.14 4.24
C TRP A 26 2.98 -0.93 4.40
N LEU A 27 2.62 -1.77 3.43
CA LEU A 27 1.47 -2.66 3.55
C LEU A 27 1.61 -3.60 4.75
N LYS A 28 2.78 -4.23 4.90
CA LYS A 28 3.09 -5.11 6.02
C LYS A 28 2.96 -4.40 7.36
N ALA A 29 3.55 -3.21 7.50
CA ALA A 29 3.42 -2.39 8.70
C ALA A 29 1.96 -2.00 8.99
N ALA A 30 1.20 -1.61 7.96
CA ALA A 30 -0.20 -1.22 8.12
C ALA A 30 -1.11 -2.40 8.51
N LEU A 31 -0.79 -3.62 8.06
CA LEU A 31 -1.46 -4.84 8.46
C LEU A 31 -1.14 -5.21 9.93
N TYR A 32 0.13 -5.14 10.33
CA TYR A 32 0.52 -5.38 11.72
C TYR A 32 -0.10 -4.36 12.69
N ASP A 33 -0.17 -3.10 12.30
CA ASP A 33 -0.82 -2.03 13.07
C ASP A 33 -2.36 -2.09 13.03
N GLN A 34 -2.95 -3.06 12.34
CA GLN A 34 -4.41 -3.19 12.14
C GLN A 34 -5.07 -1.94 11.53
N ARG A 35 -4.33 -1.17 10.72
CA ARG A 35 -4.82 0.06 10.06
C ARG A 35 -5.60 -0.23 8.78
N VAL A 36 -5.50 -1.44 8.26
CA VAL A 36 -6.12 -1.87 7.00
C VAL A 36 -7.07 -3.01 7.28
N SER A 37 -8.34 -2.83 6.91
CA SER A 37 -9.33 -3.91 6.88
C SER A 37 -9.47 -4.40 5.44
N ILE A 38 -9.20 -5.69 5.23
CA ILE A 38 -9.27 -6.35 3.93
C ILE A 38 -10.41 -7.35 3.96
N PRO A 39 -11.26 -7.45 2.92
CA PRO A 39 -12.24 -8.53 2.80
C PRO A 39 -11.54 -9.89 2.74
N ASP A 40 -12.17 -10.92 3.31
CA ASP A 40 -11.62 -12.26 3.26
C ASP A 40 -11.69 -12.80 1.83
N HIS A 41 -10.52 -12.89 1.19
CA HIS A 41 -10.38 -13.35 -0.19
C HIS A 41 -9.20 -14.32 -0.28
N GLU A 42 -9.50 -15.57 -0.62
CA GLU A 42 -8.53 -16.67 -0.60
C GLU A 42 -7.35 -16.42 -1.54
N THR A 43 -7.61 -15.97 -2.77
CA THR A 43 -6.55 -15.65 -3.74
C THR A 43 -5.59 -14.59 -3.20
N LEU A 44 -6.11 -13.44 -2.74
CA LEU A 44 -5.28 -12.37 -2.17
C LEU A 44 -4.47 -12.85 -0.96
N ARG A 45 -5.05 -13.69 -0.10
CA ARG A 45 -4.34 -14.27 1.05
C ARG A 45 -3.16 -15.14 0.58
N THR A 46 -3.39 -16.02 -0.39
CA THR A 46 -2.35 -16.88 -0.96
C THR A 46 -1.27 -16.05 -1.65
N GLU A 47 -1.65 -15.04 -2.43
CA GLU A 47 -0.70 -14.11 -3.03
C GLU A 47 0.17 -13.45 -1.95
N LEU A 48 -0.41 -12.77 -0.95
CA LEU A 48 0.34 -12.07 0.10
C LEU A 48 1.29 -12.98 0.90
N ILE A 49 0.93 -14.23 1.15
CA ILE A 49 1.75 -15.19 1.90
C ILE A 49 2.85 -15.78 1.02
N SER A 50 2.56 -15.97 -0.27
CA SER A 50 3.49 -16.60 -1.21
C SER A 50 4.56 -15.66 -1.77
N LEU A 51 4.44 -14.35 -1.55
CA LEU A 51 5.44 -13.36 -1.97
C LEU A 51 6.83 -13.66 -1.40
N GLU A 52 7.83 -13.62 -2.26
CA GLU A 52 9.24 -13.82 -1.92
C GLU A 52 10.05 -12.56 -2.25
N VAL A 53 11.11 -12.33 -1.48
CA VAL A 53 12.07 -11.26 -1.79
C VAL A 53 13.22 -11.86 -2.57
N ASP A 54 13.41 -11.41 -3.80
CA ASP A 54 14.58 -11.77 -4.58
C ASP A 54 15.82 -11.14 -3.95
N SER A 55 16.69 -11.99 -3.41
CA SER A 55 17.90 -11.58 -2.69
C SER A 55 18.97 -10.96 -3.60
N LYS A 56 18.82 -11.01 -4.92
CA LYS A 56 19.73 -10.35 -5.89
C LYS A 56 19.25 -8.97 -6.31
N THR A 57 17.94 -8.77 -6.38
CA THR A 57 17.35 -7.52 -6.87
C THR A 57 16.69 -6.70 -5.76
N GLU A 58 16.57 -7.27 -4.56
CA GLU A 58 15.81 -6.74 -3.41
C GLU A 58 14.35 -6.42 -3.74
N LYS A 59 13.83 -7.01 -4.83
CA LYS A 59 12.46 -6.83 -5.28
C LYS A 59 11.57 -7.90 -4.69
N VAL A 60 10.34 -7.51 -4.41
CA VAL A 60 9.27 -8.44 -4.04
C VAL A 60 8.72 -9.05 -5.32
N ASP A 61 8.76 -10.38 -5.41
CA ASP A 61 8.24 -11.12 -6.54
C ASP A 61 7.41 -12.34 -6.10
N HIS A 62 6.71 -12.94 -7.06
CA HIS A 62 5.88 -14.12 -6.85
C HIS A 62 6.63 -15.40 -7.22
N PRO A 63 6.30 -16.54 -6.59
CA PRO A 63 6.81 -17.83 -7.00
C PRO A 63 6.26 -18.19 -8.40
N PRO A 64 6.92 -19.09 -9.14
CA PRO A 64 6.58 -19.39 -10.54
C PRO A 64 5.16 -19.92 -10.79
N THR A 65 4.43 -20.32 -9.75
CA THR A 65 3.02 -20.77 -9.81
C THR A 65 2.03 -19.77 -9.20
N GLY A 66 2.50 -18.62 -8.71
CA GLY A 66 1.69 -17.59 -8.05
C GLY A 66 1.27 -16.46 -8.99
N SER A 67 0.47 -15.55 -8.45
CA SER A 67 0.28 -14.20 -9.01
C SER A 67 0.62 -13.17 -7.93
N LYS A 68 0.90 -11.94 -8.33
CA LYS A 68 1.03 -10.78 -7.43
C LYS A 68 0.09 -9.64 -7.80
N ASP A 69 -0.87 -9.87 -8.69
CA ASP A 69 -1.71 -8.80 -9.25
C ASP A 69 -2.57 -8.11 -8.18
N LEU A 70 -3.19 -8.87 -7.27
CA LEU A 70 -4.02 -8.32 -6.20
C LEU A 70 -3.14 -7.73 -5.10
N ALA A 71 -1.98 -8.34 -4.82
CA ALA A 71 -1.01 -7.82 -3.87
C ALA A 71 -0.43 -6.46 -4.31
N ASP A 72 -0.03 -6.31 -5.58
CA ASP A 72 0.45 -5.05 -6.16
C ASP A 72 -0.63 -3.96 -6.11
N ALA A 73 -1.88 -4.31 -6.41
CA ALA A 73 -3.01 -3.39 -6.34
C ALA A 73 -3.23 -2.89 -4.90
N LEU A 74 -3.23 -3.80 -3.92
CA LEU A 74 -3.43 -3.45 -2.52
C LEU A 74 -2.27 -2.61 -1.97
N ALA A 75 -1.02 -3.00 -2.24
CA ALA A 75 0.16 -2.26 -1.83
C ALA A 75 0.16 -0.84 -2.42
N GLY A 76 -0.21 -0.71 -3.71
CA GLY A 76 -0.32 0.59 -4.38
C GLY A 76 -1.37 1.51 -3.75
N VAL A 77 -2.53 0.98 -3.35
CA VAL A 77 -3.59 1.75 -2.68
C VAL A 77 -3.14 2.18 -1.28
N VAL A 78 -2.65 1.26 -0.45
CA VAL A 78 -2.23 1.55 0.93
C VAL A 78 -1.09 2.57 0.94
N TYR A 79 -0.09 2.37 0.10
CA TYR A 79 1.05 3.28 -0.01
C TYR A 79 0.65 4.65 -0.60
N GLY A 80 -0.24 4.66 -1.61
CA GLY A 80 -0.78 5.87 -2.20
C GLY A 80 -1.55 6.74 -1.19
N LEU A 81 -2.44 6.13 -0.40
CA LEU A 81 -3.20 6.81 0.65
C LEU A 81 -2.32 7.26 1.81
N SER A 82 -1.33 6.45 2.19
CA SER A 82 -0.42 6.76 3.30
C SER A 82 0.54 7.92 2.97
N MET A 83 0.99 8.02 1.72
CA MET A 83 2.00 9.01 1.32
C MET A 83 1.45 10.29 0.69
N ARG A 84 0.21 10.31 0.20
CA ARG A 84 -0.39 11.56 -0.31
C ARG A 84 -0.84 12.44 0.85
N ARG A 85 0.02 13.38 1.26
CA ARG A 85 -0.35 14.48 2.17
C ARG A 85 -1.60 15.24 1.71
N ASP A 86 -1.84 15.30 0.40
CA ASP A 86 -3.00 15.97 -0.19
C ASP A 86 -4.33 15.29 0.19
N VAL A 87 -4.34 13.96 0.32
CA VAL A 87 -5.52 13.20 0.80
C VAL A 87 -5.83 13.59 2.24
N TRP A 88 -4.79 13.81 3.07
CA TRP A 88 -4.94 14.18 4.46
C TRP A 88 -5.51 15.60 4.56
N THR A 89 -5.05 16.52 3.71
CA THR A 89 -5.58 17.88 3.59
C THR A 89 -7.03 17.89 3.08
N GLN A 90 -7.35 17.06 2.09
CA GLN A 90 -8.68 16.98 1.48
C GLN A 90 -9.73 16.36 2.43
N HIS A 91 -9.32 15.42 3.29
CA HIS A 91 -10.16 14.84 4.34
C HIS A 91 -10.04 15.56 5.70
N ARG A 92 -9.38 16.73 5.77
CA ARG A 92 -9.18 17.54 6.99
C ARG A 92 -8.53 16.78 8.16
N VAL A 93 -7.70 15.77 7.87
CA VAL A 93 -6.96 15.02 8.89
C VAL A 93 -5.64 15.74 9.16
N THR A 94 -5.52 16.41 10.31
CA THR A 94 -4.29 17.12 10.68
C THR A 94 -3.26 16.13 11.27
N PRO A 95 -2.03 16.02 10.74
CA PRO A 95 -0.99 15.12 11.27
C PRO A 95 -0.58 15.39 12.73
N GLY A 96 -1.03 16.50 13.33
CA GLY A 96 -0.57 16.97 14.64
C GLY A 96 -1.33 16.50 15.88
N LYS A 97 -2.38 15.66 15.75
CA LYS A 97 -3.21 15.26 16.91
C LYS A 97 -2.89 13.89 17.52
N PHE A 98 -2.10 13.04 16.86
CA PHE A 98 -1.82 11.68 17.34
C PHE A 98 -0.67 11.58 18.37
N ILE A 99 0.18 12.60 18.54
CA ILE A 99 1.37 12.51 19.40
C ILE A 99 1.11 12.91 20.87
N ARG A 100 -0.06 13.45 21.24
CA ARG A 100 -0.28 14.02 22.59
C ARG A 100 -1.11 13.17 23.56
N THR A 101 -1.71 12.06 23.14
CA THR A 101 -2.64 11.31 24.02
C THR A 101 -1.99 10.15 24.77
N GLN A 102 -0.74 9.77 24.48
CA GLN A 102 -0.05 8.67 25.20
C GLN A 102 0.96 9.11 26.28
N LEU A 103 1.12 10.42 26.55
CA LEU A 103 2.07 10.93 27.56
C LEU A 103 1.40 11.50 28.82
N ARG A 104 0.15 11.13 29.11
CA ARG A 104 -0.56 11.53 30.35
C ARG A 104 -1.30 10.37 31.04
N ALA A 105 -0.70 9.19 31.00
CA ALA A 105 -1.10 8.06 31.84
C ALA A 105 0.16 7.35 32.35
N SER A 106 0.86 8.01 33.27
CA SER A 106 1.92 7.46 34.11
C SER A 106 1.95 8.25 35.41
#